data_AF-A0A7U4QKM0-F1
#
_entry.id   AF-A0A7U4QKM0-F1
#
_cell.length_a   1.000
_cell.length_b   1.000
_cell.length_c   1.000
_cell.angle_alpha   90.00
_cell.angle_beta   90.00
_cell.angle_gamma   90.00
#
_symmetry.space_group_name_H-M   'P 1'
#
loop_
_entity.id
_entity.type
_entity.pdbx_description
1 polymer ?
#
loop_
_entity_poly.entity_id
_entity_poly.type
_entity_poly.pdbx_seq_one_letter_code
_entity_poly.pdbx_strand_id
1 'polypeptide(L)'
;MKPLEKKHPLEVLIRTERMPHIFCSGCGIGTVLTSFVEALLESELNLDKVAVCSGIGCSSRVPGYLKLDGFHTTHGRSVAFATGLKLSNPELTVFIFAGDGDLVAIGGNHLIHAARRNIDMKVICINNFNYGMTGGQSGPTTPLTARTTTSMYGTFEEPFNLVHLMWACGAVYVARWTAAHPHYIKRSISEALERPGFCFIEVITPCPTNWGRRNKMRTGIDMTKFFLERTVVKVNPEPTEAGIDMKNPIVCGVFVDKERPDFIEALKEQVGKKVKVYEFRGDGKAEPPEVPLKISPKPLFKKKLKDIYRVKIAGLGGQGMGLLGLIIGRAATVFDGNEALYSQEYGPEARGGASSAAIIISEKKVDVPYFAKPDVLIIMAQAAFRKYKKFLHPGSILIVDSELVKVTDIPEGVKVYKLPATRMAEKLGRSIVANIVILGFFTAITDIISLKAAKEALKISVPKGTEEFNLKAFENGYDYGKGIKKEGE
;
A
#
# COMPACT_ATOMS: atom_id res chain seq x y z
N MET A 1 -26.25 -15.73 -32.47
CA MET A 1 -25.37 -14.56 -32.23
C MET A 1 -24.99 -14.56 -30.76
N LYS A 2 -23.71 -14.75 -30.40
CA LYS A 2 -23.29 -14.49 -29.01
C LYS A 2 -23.56 -13.01 -28.72
N PRO A 3 -24.13 -12.63 -27.57
CA PRO A 3 -24.27 -11.23 -27.23
C PRO A 3 -22.88 -10.59 -27.30
N LEU A 4 -22.73 -9.50 -28.06
CA LEU A 4 -21.56 -8.66 -27.95
C LEU A 4 -21.48 -8.20 -26.49
N GLU A 5 -20.54 -8.76 -25.73
CA GLU A 5 -20.19 -8.21 -24.42
C GLU A 5 -19.78 -6.76 -24.66
N LYS A 6 -20.65 -5.82 -24.26
CA LYS A 6 -20.34 -4.40 -24.30
C LYS A 6 -19.27 -4.14 -23.23
N LYS A 7 -18.01 -4.18 -23.65
CA LYS A 7 -16.87 -3.81 -22.81
C LYS A 7 -16.73 -2.29 -22.79
N HIS A 8 -16.46 -1.73 -21.62
CA HIS A 8 -16.27 -0.29 -21.48
C HIS A 8 -14.95 0.10 -22.17
N PRO A 9 -14.85 1.23 -22.91
CA PRO A 9 -13.61 1.60 -23.62
C PRO A 9 -12.37 1.63 -22.71
N LEU A 10 -12.53 2.08 -21.47
CA LEU A 10 -11.46 2.15 -20.47
C LEU A 10 -11.10 0.80 -19.83
N GLU A 11 -11.84 -0.28 -20.10
CA GLU A 11 -11.58 -1.62 -19.55
C GLU A 11 -10.20 -2.17 -19.95
N VAL A 12 -9.63 -1.66 -21.04
CA VAL A 12 -8.28 -2.00 -21.51
C VAL A 12 -7.23 -1.73 -20.44
N LEU A 13 -7.34 -0.60 -19.71
CA LEU A 13 -6.38 -0.21 -18.67
C LEU A 13 -6.93 -0.26 -17.25
N ILE A 14 -8.17 -0.69 -17.08
CA ILE A 14 -8.81 -0.79 -15.75
C ILE A 14 -8.92 -2.26 -15.31
N ARG A 15 -8.56 -2.51 -14.05
CA ARG A 15 -8.78 -3.77 -13.34
C ARG A 15 -10.23 -3.90 -12.91
N THR A 16 -11.07 -4.48 -13.77
CA THR A 16 -12.51 -4.63 -13.54
C THR A 16 -12.84 -5.51 -12.33
N GLU A 17 -11.97 -6.45 -11.98
CA GLU A 17 -12.08 -7.30 -10.79
C GLU A 17 -11.93 -6.51 -9.47
N ARG A 18 -11.45 -5.27 -9.54
CA ARG A 18 -11.33 -4.33 -8.41
C ARG A 18 -12.41 -3.25 -8.40
N MET A 19 -13.40 -3.34 -9.30
CA MET A 19 -14.56 -2.46 -9.32
C MET A 19 -15.72 -3.04 -8.49
N PRO A 20 -16.53 -2.20 -7.81
CA PRO A 20 -16.45 -0.73 -7.77
C PRO A 20 -15.23 -0.24 -6.94
N HIS A 21 -14.67 0.92 -7.33
CA HIS A 21 -13.60 1.55 -6.58
C HIS A 21 -14.08 2.03 -5.19
N ILE A 22 -13.15 2.24 -4.25
CA ILE A 22 -13.49 2.60 -2.87
C ILE A 22 -13.78 4.10 -2.64
N PHE A 23 -13.67 4.93 -3.68
CA PHE A 23 -13.85 6.38 -3.54
C PHE A 23 -15.31 6.75 -3.27
N CYS A 24 -15.50 7.74 -2.40
CA CYS A 24 -16.82 8.23 -2.02
C CYS A 24 -17.60 8.79 -3.23
N SER A 25 -18.92 8.71 -3.20
CA SER A 25 -19.78 9.36 -4.20
C SER A 25 -19.49 10.87 -4.27
N GLY A 26 -19.21 11.37 -5.48
CA GLY A 26 -18.83 12.76 -5.70
C GLY A 26 -17.38 13.10 -5.39
N CYS A 27 -16.51 12.12 -5.15
CA CYS A 27 -15.07 12.32 -5.05
C CYS A 27 -14.45 12.56 -6.43
N GLY A 28 -13.53 13.53 -6.53
CA GLY A 28 -12.88 13.88 -7.81
C GLY A 28 -11.82 12.91 -8.30
N ILE A 29 -11.34 11.99 -7.45
CA ILE A 29 -10.25 11.05 -7.81
C ILE A 29 -10.64 10.20 -9.02
N GLY A 30 -11.91 9.77 -9.12
CA GLY A 30 -12.41 9.02 -10.28
C GLY A 30 -12.33 9.80 -11.59
N THR A 31 -12.60 11.11 -11.55
CA THR A 31 -12.48 11.99 -12.72
C THR A 31 -11.03 12.13 -13.17
N VAL A 32 -10.10 12.28 -12.22
CA VAL A 32 -8.67 12.36 -12.54
C VAL A 32 -8.16 11.02 -13.09
N LEU A 33 -8.59 9.90 -12.51
CA LEU A 33 -8.27 8.56 -13.01
C LEU A 33 -8.77 8.37 -14.44
N THR A 34 -10.00 8.79 -14.73
CA THR A 34 -10.59 8.73 -16.08
C THR A 34 -9.76 9.55 -17.07
N SER A 35 -9.47 10.81 -16.71
CA SER A 35 -8.67 11.72 -17.56
C SER A 35 -7.26 11.17 -17.81
N PHE A 36 -6.67 10.51 -16.82
CA PHE A 36 -5.36 9.86 -16.94
C PHE A 36 -5.40 8.65 -17.88
N VAL A 37 -6.40 7.77 -17.75
CA VAL A 37 -6.53 6.61 -18.65
C VAL A 37 -6.78 7.06 -20.08
N GLU A 38 -7.63 8.06 -20.30
CA GLU A 38 -7.86 8.63 -21.62
C GLU A 38 -6.59 9.23 -22.22
N ALA A 39 -5.82 10.01 -21.44
CA ALA A 39 -4.54 10.56 -21.90
C ALA A 39 -3.55 9.46 -22.30
N LEU A 40 -3.49 8.35 -21.55
CA LEU A 40 -2.62 7.22 -21.89
C LEU A 40 -3.10 6.47 -23.15
N LEU A 41 -4.40 6.28 -23.33
CA LEU A 41 -4.96 5.60 -24.51
C LEU A 41 -4.81 6.44 -25.79
N GLU A 42 -4.83 7.77 -25.65
CA GLU A 42 -4.57 8.71 -26.75
C GLU A 42 -3.06 8.91 -26.99
N SER A 43 -2.21 8.49 -26.04
CA SER A 43 -0.76 8.54 -26.22
C SER A 43 -0.27 7.36 -27.06
N GLU A 44 0.76 7.58 -27.87
CA GLU A 44 1.46 6.52 -28.61
C GLU A 44 2.50 5.79 -27.74
N LEU A 45 2.38 5.86 -26.42
CA LEU A 45 3.33 5.24 -25.50
C LEU A 45 3.23 3.72 -25.51
N ASN A 46 4.39 3.08 -25.38
CA ASN A 46 4.43 1.68 -24.99
C ASN A 46 4.00 1.55 -23.51
N LEU A 47 2.80 1.03 -23.28
CA LEU A 47 2.21 0.93 -21.94
C LEU A 47 2.98 -0.02 -21.02
N ASP A 48 3.77 -0.97 -21.56
CA ASP A 48 4.67 -1.83 -20.77
C ASP A 48 5.86 -1.06 -20.18
N LYS A 49 6.08 0.20 -20.62
CA LYS A 49 7.11 1.11 -20.09
C LYS A 49 6.51 2.18 -19.17
N VAL A 50 5.22 2.10 -18.84
CA VAL A 50 4.55 3.05 -17.94
C VAL A 50 4.46 2.46 -16.53
N ALA A 51 5.08 3.14 -15.57
CA ALA A 51 5.02 2.78 -14.17
C ALA A 51 4.29 3.86 -13.35
N VAL A 52 3.38 3.44 -12.47
CA VAL A 52 2.59 4.35 -11.63
C VAL A 52 2.92 4.10 -10.16
N CYS A 53 3.59 5.06 -9.54
CA CYS A 53 3.91 5.03 -8.12
C CYS A 53 2.86 5.82 -7.32
N SER A 54 2.65 5.44 -6.07
CA SER A 54 1.84 6.21 -5.12
C SER A 54 2.33 6.08 -3.69
N GLY A 55 1.98 7.05 -2.85
CA GLY A 55 2.28 7.04 -1.41
C GLY A 55 1.16 6.38 -0.62
N ILE A 56 0.66 7.04 0.43
CA ILE A 56 -0.50 6.58 1.22
C ILE A 56 -1.57 7.66 1.27
N GLY A 57 -2.83 7.28 1.02
CA GLY A 57 -3.96 8.19 0.96
C GLY A 57 -5.06 7.68 0.02
N CYS A 58 -6.19 8.40 -0.06
CA CYS A 58 -7.28 8.03 -0.97
C CYS A 58 -6.77 7.98 -2.42
N SER A 59 -6.12 9.05 -2.88
CA SER A 59 -5.51 9.14 -4.22
C SER A 59 -4.49 8.04 -4.48
N SER A 60 -3.76 7.62 -3.45
CA SER A 60 -2.71 6.61 -3.58
C SER A 60 -3.20 5.20 -3.90
N ARG A 61 -4.52 4.97 -3.93
CA ARG A 61 -5.12 3.71 -4.38
C ARG A 61 -5.19 3.56 -5.90
N VAL A 62 -4.98 4.65 -6.65
CA VAL A 62 -5.06 4.69 -8.11
C VAL A 62 -4.24 3.59 -8.81
N PRO A 63 -2.96 3.34 -8.47
CA PRO A 63 -2.19 2.27 -9.12
C PRO A 63 -2.80 0.88 -8.95
N GLY A 64 -3.58 0.68 -7.88
CA GLY A 64 -4.30 -0.56 -7.64
C GLY A 64 -5.44 -0.82 -8.62
N TYR A 65 -5.93 0.19 -9.35
CA TYR A 65 -7.04 0.07 -10.31
C TYR A 65 -6.57 -0.02 -11.77
N LEU A 66 -5.28 0.19 -12.04
CA LEU A 66 -4.72 0.25 -13.38
C LEU A 66 -4.09 -1.10 -13.78
N LYS A 67 -4.28 -1.53 -15.04
CA LYS A 67 -3.57 -2.67 -15.65
C LYS A 67 -2.18 -2.21 -16.16
N LEU A 68 -1.41 -1.61 -15.25
CA LEU A 68 -0.04 -1.15 -15.46
C LEU A 68 0.82 -1.60 -14.27
N ASP A 69 2.14 -1.43 -14.38
CA ASP A 69 3.04 -1.60 -13.25
C ASP A 69 2.75 -0.54 -12.18
N GLY A 70 2.27 -1.00 -11.03
CA GLY A 70 1.74 -0.14 -9.97
C GLY A 70 2.45 -0.39 -8.64
N PHE A 71 3.06 0.67 -8.08
CA PHE A 71 3.80 0.61 -6.82
C PHE A 71 3.11 1.46 -5.76
N HIS A 72 2.46 0.81 -4.79
CA HIS A 72 1.88 1.47 -3.61
C HIS A 72 2.91 1.44 -2.48
N THR A 73 3.58 2.58 -2.27
CA THR A 73 4.75 2.70 -1.40
C THR A 73 4.38 3.19 0.00
N THR A 74 5.35 3.64 0.78
CA THR A 74 5.12 4.23 2.11
C THR A 74 4.73 5.70 2.02
N HIS A 75 4.08 6.21 3.07
CA HIS A 75 3.55 7.58 3.09
C HIS A 75 4.66 8.61 2.86
N GLY A 76 4.49 9.46 1.85
CA GLY A 76 5.44 10.49 1.44
C GLY A 76 6.75 9.99 0.84
N ARG A 77 6.81 8.72 0.40
CA ARG A 77 8.04 8.13 -0.18
C ARG A 77 7.89 7.75 -1.65
N SER A 78 6.74 8.03 -2.25
CA SER A 78 6.47 7.79 -3.67
C SER A 78 7.49 8.47 -4.59
N VAL A 79 7.82 9.73 -4.34
CA VAL A 79 8.83 10.50 -5.08
C VAL A 79 10.23 9.91 -4.92
N ALA A 80 10.60 9.48 -3.71
CA ALA A 80 11.89 8.85 -3.45
C ALA A 80 12.01 7.50 -4.16
N PHE A 81 10.96 6.68 -4.10
CA PHE A 81 10.90 5.39 -4.80
C PHE A 81 10.95 5.57 -6.31
N ALA A 82 10.15 6.50 -6.85
CA ALA A 82 10.12 6.84 -8.27
C ALA A 82 11.47 7.37 -8.78
N THR A 83 12.23 8.10 -7.94
CA THR A 83 13.59 8.52 -8.27
C THR A 83 14.48 7.30 -8.50
N GLY A 84 14.45 6.32 -7.58
CA GLY A 84 15.19 5.07 -7.75
C GLY A 84 14.76 4.31 -9.00
N LEU A 85 13.45 4.21 -9.24
CA LEU A 85 12.88 3.54 -10.41
C LEU A 85 13.35 4.17 -11.72
N LYS A 86 13.25 5.50 -11.85
CA LYS A 86 13.65 6.21 -13.06
C LYS A 86 15.16 6.15 -13.31
N LEU A 87 15.97 6.28 -12.26
CA LEU A 87 17.43 6.15 -12.39
C LEU A 87 17.86 4.72 -12.74
N SER A 88 17.10 3.72 -12.27
CA SER A 88 17.36 2.30 -12.55
C SER A 88 16.78 1.85 -13.88
N ASN A 89 15.88 2.60 -14.52
CA ASN A 89 15.43 2.29 -15.87
C ASN A 89 14.99 3.60 -16.55
N PRO A 90 15.94 4.31 -17.19
CA PRO A 90 15.69 5.63 -17.77
C PRO A 90 14.62 5.65 -18.85
N GLU A 91 14.30 4.51 -19.47
CA GLU A 91 13.26 4.41 -20.50
C GLU A 91 11.84 4.42 -19.94
N LEU A 92 11.66 4.23 -18.62
CA LEU A 92 10.32 4.20 -18.03
C LEU A 92 9.69 5.60 -18.00
N THR A 93 8.43 5.67 -18.40
CA THR A 93 7.57 6.82 -18.11
C THR A 93 6.98 6.64 -16.71
N VAL A 94 7.46 7.44 -15.75
CA VAL A 94 7.09 7.30 -14.35
C VAL A 94 6.07 8.36 -13.94
N PHE A 95 4.89 7.91 -13.54
CA PHE A 95 3.84 8.73 -12.95
C PHE A 95 3.77 8.56 -11.44
N ILE A 96 3.41 9.63 -10.74
CA ILE A 96 3.16 9.62 -9.30
C ILE A 96 1.76 10.13 -9.02
N PHE A 97 0.91 9.28 -8.42
CA PHE A 97 -0.38 9.68 -7.87
C PHE A 97 -0.29 9.79 -6.36
N ALA A 98 -0.48 10.98 -5.82
CA ALA A 98 -0.43 11.20 -4.39
C ALA A 98 -1.28 12.41 -3.97
N GLY A 99 -1.66 12.45 -2.70
CA GLY A 99 -2.42 13.56 -2.12
C GLY A 99 -1.52 14.72 -1.72
N ASP A 100 -2.13 15.88 -1.47
CA ASP A 100 -1.45 17.08 -0.95
C ASP A 100 -0.68 16.78 0.35
N GLY A 101 -1.29 16.09 1.31
CA GLY A 101 -0.61 15.69 2.54
C GLY A 101 0.51 14.67 2.35
N ASP A 102 0.41 13.77 1.35
CA ASP A 102 1.48 12.81 1.05
C ASP A 102 2.69 13.51 0.42
N LEU A 103 2.46 14.43 -0.52
CA LEU A 103 3.51 15.09 -1.30
C LEU A 103 4.15 16.27 -0.58
N VAL A 104 3.37 17.09 0.12
CA VAL A 104 3.80 18.43 0.55
C VAL A 104 4.04 18.49 2.06
N ALA A 105 3.44 17.59 2.85
CA ALA A 105 3.78 17.45 4.26
C ALA A 105 4.93 16.46 4.45
N ILE A 106 4.65 15.19 4.75
CA ILE A 106 5.69 14.19 5.06
C ILE A 106 6.61 13.88 3.86
N GLY A 107 6.13 14.06 2.64
CA GLY A 107 6.89 13.91 1.40
C GLY A 107 7.61 15.17 0.91
N GLY A 108 7.41 16.32 1.55
CA GLY A 108 7.79 17.63 1.02
C GLY A 108 9.27 17.72 0.63
N ASN A 109 10.16 17.21 1.48
CA ASN A 109 11.59 17.24 1.20
C ASN A 109 11.99 16.42 -0.05
N HIS A 110 11.31 15.32 -0.32
CA HIS A 110 11.57 14.52 -1.54
C HIS A 110 11.05 15.24 -2.78
N LEU A 111 9.87 15.86 -2.68
CA LEU A 111 9.24 16.62 -3.75
C LEU A 111 10.14 17.77 -4.22
N ILE A 112 10.55 18.66 -3.30
CA ILE A 112 11.36 19.84 -3.64
C ILE A 112 12.71 19.45 -4.25
N HIS A 113 13.32 18.36 -3.77
CA HIS A 113 14.60 17.91 -4.29
C HIS A 113 14.48 17.18 -5.63
N ALA A 114 13.38 16.49 -5.91
CA ALA A 114 13.13 15.90 -7.22
C ALA A 114 12.93 16.99 -8.28
N ALA A 115 12.14 18.03 -7.97
CA ALA A 115 11.97 19.21 -8.81
C ALA A 115 13.30 19.95 -9.06
N ARG A 116 14.06 20.23 -7.99
CA ARG A 116 15.38 20.89 -8.09
C ARG A 116 16.35 20.15 -9.00
N ARG A 117 16.40 18.83 -8.86
CA ARG A 117 17.27 17.94 -9.66
C ARG A 117 16.77 17.74 -11.09
N ASN A 118 15.53 18.11 -11.41
CA ASN A 118 14.87 17.79 -12.67
C ASN A 118 14.81 16.28 -12.95
N ILE A 119 14.50 15.46 -11.94
CA ILE A 119 14.32 14.02 -12.19
C ILE A 119 13.12 13.84 -13.12
N ASP A 120 13.28 13.09 -14.20
CA ASP A 120 12.24 12.86 -15.19
C ASP A 120 11.08 12.00 -14.65
N MET A 121 10.06 12.66 -14.09
CA MET A 121 8.88 12.03 -13.48
C MET A 121 7.68 12.98 -13.45
N LYS A 122 6.48 12.41 -13.50
CA LYS A 122 5.22 13.13 -13.74
C LYS A 122 4.34 13.03 -12.50
N VAL A 123 4.27 14.10 -11.71
CA VAL A 123 3.53 14.13 -10.45
C VAL A 123 2.13 14.68 -10.67
N ILE A 124 1.13 13.88 -10.34
CA ILE A 124 -0.28 14.27 -10.30
C ILE A 124 -0.67 14.39 -8.83
N CYS A 125 -0.71 15.63 -8.34
CA CYS A 125 -1.08 15.96 -6.97
C CYS A 125 -2.59 16.12 -6.87
N ILE A 126 -3.23 15.19 -6.17
CA ILE A 126 -4.65 15.28 -5.82
C ILE A 126 -4.78 16.14 -4.57
N ASN A 127 -5.02 17.43 -4.75
CA ASN A 127 -5.21 18.37 -3.65
C ASN A 127 -6.70 18.43 -3.29
N ASN A 128 -7.08 17.86 -2.15
CA ASN A 128 -8.46 17.91 -1.66
C ASN A 128 -8.60 18.70 -0.34
N PHE A 129 -7.55 19.46 0.00
CA PHE A 129 -7.45 20.33 1.16
C PHE A 129 -7.50 19.61 2.52
N ASN A 130 -7.39 18.29 2.59
CA ASN A 130 -7.34 17.56 3.86
C ASN A 130 -6.70 16.16 3.78
N TYR A 131 -6.45 15.56 4.95
CA TYR A 131 -6.16 14.12 5.00
C TYR A 131 -7.46 13.30 4.97
N GLY A 132 -8.00 13.11 3.77
CA GLY A 132 -9.30 12.44 3.57
C GLY A 132 -9.37 11.02 4.16
N MET A 133 -8.33 10.20 3.95
CA MET A 133 -8.33 8.78 4.37
C MET A 133 -8.26 8.59 5.89
N THR A 134 -7.61 9.49 6.60
CA THR A 134 -7.38 9.38 8.05
C THR A 134 -8.49 10.04 8.88
N GLY A 135 -9.55 10.52 8.25
CA GLY A 135 -10.71 11.12 8.94
C GLY A 135 -10.85 12.63 8.76
N GLY A 136 -10.05 13.26 7.90
CA GLY A 136 -10.26 14.65 7.49
C GLY A 136 -9.53 15.70 8.33
N GLN A 137 -8.29 15.42 8.71
CA GLN A 137 -7.39 16.37 9.40
C GLN A 137 -6.92 17.48 8.45
N SER A 138 -6.54 18.62 9.02
CA SER A 138 -5.86 19.71 8.30
C SER A 138 -4.53 19.25 7.71
N GLY A 139 -4.25 19.68 6.49
CA GLY A 139 -3.01 19.46 5.76
C GLY A 139 -2.36 20.77 5.31
N PRO A 140 -1.22 20.68 4.61
CA PRO A 140 -0.39 21.82 4.24
C PRO A 140 -1.04 22.77 3.23
N THR A 141 -2.09 22.33 2.54
CA THR A 141 -2.85 23.14 1.57
C THR A 141 -4.23 23.54 2.10
N THR A 142 -4.58 23.17 3.33
CA THR A 142 -5.90 23.49 3.89
C THR A 142 -6.08 25.01 3.94
N PRO A 143 -7.08 25.59 3.25
CA PRO A 143 -7.22 27.03 3.19
C PRO A 143 -7.44 27.67 4.56
N LEU A 144 -7.02 28.93 4.70
CA LEU A 144 -7.30 29.74 5.89
C LEU A 144 -8.80 29.73 6.21
N THR A 145 -9.11 29.69 7.51
CA THR A 145 -10.47 29.63 8.07
C THR A 145 -11.25 28.34 7.78
N ALA A 146 -10.73 27.42 6.95
CA ALA A 146 -11.40 26.15 6.67
C ALA A 146 -11.43 25.25 7.90
N ARG A 147 -12.56 24.56 8.12
CA ARG A 147 -12.76 23.66 9.26
C ARG A 147 -12.44 22.22 8.89
N THR A 148 -11.65 21.57 9.73
CA THR A 148 -11.29 20.14 9.62
C THR A 148 -11.50 19.43 10.96
N THR A 149 -11.19 18.14 11.09
CA THR A 149 -11.28 17.46 12.41
C THR A 149 -10.26 17.96 13.43
N THR A 150 -9.12 18.50 12.98
CA THR A 150 -8.06 19.04 13.83
C THR A 150 -8.06 20.56 13.90
N SER A 151 -8.75 21.24 12.97
CA SER A 151 -8.96 22.69 12.96
C SER A 151 -10.45 23.03 13.07
N MET A 152 -11.08 22.65 14.17
CA MET A 152 -12.54 22.80 14.38
C MET A 152 -13.01 24.26 14.35
N TYR A 153 -12.15 25.19 14.75
CA TYR A 153 -12.41 26.63 14.75
C TYR A 153 -11.93 27.34 13.48
N GLY A 154 -11.38 26.59 12.52
CA GLY A 154 -10.76 27.12 11.31
C GLY A 154 -9.24 27.03 11.37
N THR A 155 -8.61 26.78 10.22
CA THR A 155 -7.15 26.80 10.07
C THR A 155 -6.63 28.23 10.12
N PHE A 156 -5.55 28.46 10.88
CA PHE A 156 -4.84 29.75 11.00
C PHE A 156 -3.41 29.70 10.42
N GLU A 157 -2.96 28.51 10.03
CA GLU A 157 -1.68 28.30 9.37
C GLU A 157 -1.78 28.68 7.88
N GLU A 158 -0.76 29.36 7.38
CA GLU A 158 -0.73 29.78 5.98
C GLU A 158 -0.56 28.56 5.07
N PRO A 159 -1.49 28.33 4.11
CA PRO A 159 -1.40 27.18 3.22
C PRO A 159 -0.28 27.38 2.18
N PHE A 160 0.38 26.28 1.82
CA PHE A 160 1.28 26.30 0.67
C PHE A 160 0.51 26.52 -0.63
N ASN A 161 1.02 27.45 -1.45
CA ASN A 161 0.67 27.53 -2.85
C ASN A 161 1.60 26.61 -3.66
N LEU A 162 1.06 25.50 -4.17
CA LEU A 162 1.90 24.47 -4.80
C LEU A 162 2.49 24.92 -6.14
N VAL A 163 1.83 25.83 -6.86
CA VAL A 163 2.38 26.43 -8.08
C VAL A 163 3.62 27.26 -7.75
N HIS A 164 3.53 28.14 -6.74
CA HIS A 164 4.68 28.93 -6.28
C HIS A 164 5.83 28.03 -5.82
N LEU A 165 5.51 26.99 -5.03
CA LEU A 165 6.51 26.07 -4.49
C LEU A 165 7.25 25.33 -5.61
N MET A 166 6.54 24.76 -6.59
CA MET A 166 7.14 24.00 -7.68
C MET A 166 7.89 24.88 -8.67
N TRP A 167 7.38 26.09 -8.94
CA TRP A 167 8.09 27.09 -9.71
C TRP A 167 9.42 27.47 -9.06
N ALA A 168 9.40 27.78 -7.75
CA ALA A 168 10.60 28.12 -6.99
C ALA A 168 11.61 26.97 -6.89
N CYS A 169 11.13 25.72 -6.85
CA CYS A 169 11.99 24.53 -6.87
C CYS A 169 12.58 24.23 -8.26
N GLY A 170 12.10 24.90 -9.32
CA GLY A 170 12.63 24.76 -10.67
C GLY A 170 12.02 23.61 -11.48
N ALA A 171 10.78 23.21 -11.20
CA ALA A 171 10.03 22.30 -12.07
C ALA A 171 9.97 22.86 -13.51
N VAL A 172 9.99 21.97 -14.50
CA VAL A 172 9.96 22.36 -15.93
C VAL A 172 8.55 22.52 -16.47
N TYR A 173 7.59 21.84 -15.84
CA TYR A 173 6.18 21.91 -16.17
C TYR A 173 5.35 22.01 -14.89
N VAL A 174 4.50 23.03 -14.77
CA VAL A 174 3.61 23.23 -13.62
C VAL A 174 2.23 23.65 -14.11
N ALA A 175 1.20 22.86 -13.82
CA ALA A 175 -0.18 23.17 -14.15
C ALA A 175 -1.11 23.01 -12.94
N ARG A 176 -2.18 23.80 -12.88
CA ARG A 176 -3.27 23.63 -11.90
C ARG A 176 -4.61 23.57 -12.61
N TRP A 177 -5.41 22.57 -12.24
CA TRP A 177 -6.80 22.40 -12.70
C TRP A 177 -7.71 21.99 -11.56
N THR A 178 -9.02 22.05 -11.76
CA THR A 178 -9.99 21.47 -10.83
C THR A 178 -10.60 20.21 -11.45
N ALA A 179 -11.07 19.26 -10.62
CA ALA A 179 -11.72 18.04 -11.11
C ALA A 179 -13.02 18.32 -11.90
N ALA A 180 -13.53 19.55 -11.88
CA ALA A 180 -14.63 19.99 -12.73
C ALA A 180 -14.22 20.23 -14.20
N HIS A 181 -12.91 20.19 -14.50
CA HIS A 181 -12.32 20.49 -15.80
C HIS A 181 -11.51 19.31 -16.36
N PRO A 182 -12.12 18.12 -16.57
CA PRO A 182 -11.42 16.89 -16.97
C PRO A 182 -10.63 17.01 -18.28
N HIS A 183 -11.14 17.76 -19.27
CA HIS A 183 -10.46 17.94 -20.54
C HIS A 183 -9.10 18.63 -20.39
N TYR A 184 -9.00 19.62 -19.51
CA TYR A 184 -7.73 20.31 -19.24
C TYR A 184 -6.76 19.41 -18.44
N ILE A 185 -7.28 18.57 -17.54
CA ILE A 185 -6.47 17.57 -16.84
C ILE A 185 -5.86 16.59 -17.86
N LYS A 186 -6.67 16.02 -18.75
CA LYS A 186 -6.21 15.12 -19.82
C LYS A 186 -5.15 15.78 -20.69
N ARG A 187 -5.41 17.01 -21.13
CA ARG A 187 -4.49 17.80 -21.97
C ARG A 187 -3.15 18.02 -21.27
N SER A 188 -3.15 18.46 -20.01
CA SER A 188 -1.89 18.67 -19.28
C SER A 188 -1.13 17.40 -18.97
N ILE A 189 -1.80 16.26 -18.83
CA ILE A 189 -1.11 14.96 -18.75
C ILE A 189 -0.41 14.65 -20.07
N SER A 190 -1.07 14.93 -21.19
CA SER A 190 -0.50 14.74 -22.55
C SER A 190 0.70 15.68 -22.78
N GLU A 191 0.56 16.96 -22.45
CA GLU A 191 1.66 17.94 -22.53
C GLU A 191 2.84 17.51 -21.63
N ALA A 192 2.58 17.03 -20.42
CA ALA A 192 3.62 16.55 -19.52
C ALA A 192 4.37 15.31 -20.04
N LEU A 193 3.74 14.47 -20.88
CA LEU A 193 4.41 13.32 -21.49
C LEU A 193 5.49 13.73 -22.50
N GLU A 194 5.32 14.88 -23.16
CA GLU A 194 6.26 15.41 -24.15
C GLU A 194 7.46 16.11 -23.50
N ARG A 195 7.41 16.38 -22.19
CA ARG A 195 8.45 17.13 -21.48
C ARG A 195 9.43 16.21 -20.75
N PRO A 196 10.74 16.20 -21.08
CA PRO A 196 11.73 15.56 -20.23
C PRO A 196 11.91 16.35 -18.94
N GLY A 197 11.98 15.65 -17.80
CA GLY A 197 12.21 16.26 -16.50
C GLY A 197 10.99 16.26 -15.58
N PHE A 198 11.07 17.07 -14.52
CA PHE A 198 10.10 17.05 -13.43
C PHE A 198 8.85 17.87 -13.77
N CYS A 199 7.72 17.19 -13.93
CA CYS A 199 6.43 17.78 -14.22
C CYS A 199 5.50 17.67 -13.01
N PHE A 200 4.76 18.74 -12.70
CA PHE A 200 3.82 18.79 -11.60
C PHE A 200 2.45 19.29 -12.05
N ILE A 201 1.42 18.46 -11.86
CA ILE A 201 0.03 18.77 -12.18
C ILE A 201 -0.75 18.75 -10.87
N GLU A 202 -1.15 19.92 -10.38
CA GLU A 202 -2.05 20.06 -9.26
C GLU A 202 -3.50 19.93 -9.74
N VAL A 203 -4.24 18.99 -9.15
CA VAL A 203 -5.68 18.88 -9.39
C VAL A 203 -6.43 19.12 -8.08
N ILE A 204 -7.18 20.22 -8.03
CA ILE A 204 -8.08 20.53 -6.93
C ILE A 204 -9.30 19.61 -7.03
N THR A 205 -9.51 18.77 -6.03
CA THR A 205 -10.51 17.70 -6.08
C THR A 205 -11.53 17.77 -4.94
N PRO A 206 -12.82 17.46 -5.21
CA PRO A 206 -13.81 17.41 -4.15
C PRO A 206 -13.60 16.23 -3.20
N CYS A 207 -13.62 16.53 -1.90
CA CYS A 207 -13.69 15.58 -0.78
C CYS A 207 -14.98 15.85 0.02
N PRO A 208 -16.16 15.38 -0.47
CA PRO A 208 -17.45 15.72 0.13
C PRO A 208 -17.59 15.18 1.55
N THR A 209 -17.09 13.96 1.79
CA THR A 209 -17.23 13.27 3.08
C THR A 209 -16.57 14.02 4.23
N ASN A 210 -15.32 14.47 4.02
CA ASN A 210 -14.50 14.97 5.12
C ASN A 210 -14.26 16.48 5.08
N TRP A 211 -14.02 17.07 3.92
CA TRP A 211 -13.76 18.51 3.82
C TRP A 211 -15.04 19.30 3.52
N GLY A 212 -15.78 18.92 2.46
CA GLY A 212 -16.97 19.64 2.02
C GLY A 212 -18.03 19.78 3.13
N ARG A 213 -18.40 18.67 3.77
CA ARG A 213 -19.39 18.64 4.86
C ARG A 213 -19.10 19.65 5.97
N ARG A 214 -17.83 19.85 6.33
CA ARG A 214 -17.38 20.74 7.41
C ARG A 214 -17.31 22.21 6.97
N ASN A 215 -17.19 22.44 5.66
CA ASN A 215 -17.06 23.76 5.03
C ASN A 215 -18.35 24.16 4.27
N LYS A 216 -19.51 23.71 4.75
CA LYS A 216 -20.85 24.05 4.24
C LYS A 216 -21.13 23.62 2.79
N MET A 217 -20.39 22.66 2.25
CA MET A 217 -20.63 22.01 0.96
C MET A 217 -20.98 20.54 1.17
N ARG A 218 -22.27 20.23 1.36
CA ARG A 218 -22.71 18.92 1.89
C ARG A 218 -22.59 17.78 0.88
N THR A 219 -22.76 18.06 -0.41
CA THR A 219 -22.74 17.06 -1.48
C THR A 219 -21.55 17.25 -2.43
N GLY A 220 -21.19 16.21 -3.17
CA GLY A 220 -20.19 16.32 -4.23
C GLY A 220 -20.61 17.29 -5.36
N ILE A 221 -21.91 17.43 -5.60
CA ILE A 221 -22.45 18.39 -6.57
C ILE A 221 -22.22 19.82 -6.08
N ASP A 222 -22.47 20.11 -4.79
CA ASP A 222 -22.23 21.44 -4.21
C ASP A 222 -20.77 21.84 -4.36
N MET A 223 -19.84 20.91 -4.09
CA MET A 223 -18.41 21.15 -4.26
C MET A 223 -18.02 21.36 -5.73
N THR A 224 -18.62 20.60 -6.65
CA THR A 224 -18.33 20.75 -8.09
C THR A 224 -18.81 22.11 -8.59
N LYS A 225 -20.01 22.54 -8.20
CA LYS A 225 -20.53 23.90 -8.49
C LYS A 225 -19.62 24.97 -7.91
N PHE A 226 -19.20 24.82 -6.64
CA PHE A 226 -18.25 25.72 -6.01
C PHE A 226 -16.96 25.86 -6.82
N PHE A 227 -16.39 24.75 -7.32
CA PHE A 227 -15.19 24.83 -8.17
C PHE A 227 -15.47 25.47 -9.53
N LEU A 228 -16.60 25.19 -10.17
CA LEU A 228 -16.97 25.83 -11.44
C LEU A 228 -17.14 27.35 -11.27
N GLU A 229 -17.79 27.80 -10.21
CA GLU A 229 -18.02 29.23 -9.92
C GLU A 229 -16.73 29.97 -9.54
N ARG A 230 -15.79 29.28 -8.89
CA ARG A 230 -14.55 29.89 -8.38
C ARG A 230 -13.38 29.82 -9.36
N THR A 231 -13.43 28.92 -10.35
CA THR A 231 -12.31 28.72 -11.26
C THR A 231 -12.22 29.87 -12.26
N VAL A 232 -11.04 30.43 -12.42
CA VAL A 232 -10.71 31.34 -13.53
C VAL A 232 -9.63 30.66 -14.37
N VAL A 233 -10.01 30.26 -15.59
CA VAL A 233 -9.07 29.66 -16.55
C VAL A 233 -8.31 30.76 -17.26
N LYS A 234 -6.98 30.70 -17.22
CA LYS A 234 -6.09 31.57 -17.97
C LYS A 234 -5.19 30.74 -18.88
N VAL A 235 -4.87 31.27 -20.05
CA VAL A 235 -3.86 30.70 -20.94
C VAL A 235 -2.51 31.20 -20.46
N ASN A 236 -1.66 30.27 -20.05
CA ASN A 236 -0.28 30.54 -19.61
C ASN A 236 -0.11 31.71 -18.62
N PRO A 237 -0.85 31.73 -17.49
CA PRO A 237 -0.70 32.78 -16.48
C PRO A 237 0.69 32.77 -15.84
N GLU A 238 1.17 33.93 -15.41
CA GLU A 238 2.41 34.01 -14.65
C GLU A 238 2.26 33.27 -13.31
N PRO A 239 3.32 32.60 -12.80
CA PRO A 239 3.26 31.90 -11.51
C PRO A 239 2.80 32.79 -10.34
N THR A 240 3.10 34.10 -10.38
CA THR A 240 2.67 35.08 -9.37
C THR A 240 1.16 35.32 -9.36
N GLU A 241 0.47 34.98 -10.44
CA GLU A 241 -0.99 35.08 -10.57
C GLU A 241 -1.72 33.83 -10.05
N ALA A 242 -1.00 32.84 -9.51
CA ALA A 242 -1.54 31.54 -9.12
C ALA A 242 -2.39 31.59 -7.83
N GLY A 243 -3.33 32.52 -7.74
CA GLY A 243 -4.25 32.69 -6.61
C GLY A 243 -5.03 31.42 -6.29
N ILE A 244 -5.05 31.07 -5.01
CA ILE A 244 -5.82 29.95 -4.47
C ILE A 244 -6.12 30.20 -3.00
N ASP A 245 -7.34 30.65 -2.72
CA ASP A 245 -7.92 30.62 -1.38
C ASP A 245 -9.45 30.54 -1.48
N MET A 246 -10.12 30.39 -0.34
CA MET A 246 -11.59 30.20 -0.31
C MET A 246 -12.39 31.46 -0.66
N LYS A 247 -11.77 32.64 -0.62
CA LYS A 247 -12.41 33.95 -0.83
C LYS A 247 -12.14 34.51 -2.23
N ASN A 248 -10.97 34.21 -2.79
CA ASN A 248 -10.51 34.62 -4.09
C ASN A 248 -10.74 33.54 -5.16
N PRO A 249 -10.63 33.88 -6.44
CA PRO A 249 -10.72 32.90 -7.51
C PRO A 249 -9.59 31.86 -7.46
N ILE A 250 -9.89 30.63 -7.90
CA ILE A 250 -8.90 29.57 -8.13
C ILE A 250 -8.40 29.74 -9.56
N VAL A 251 -7.20 30.31 -9.72
CA VAL A 251 -6.60 30.48 -11.05
C VAL A 251 -6.10 29.13 -11.55
N CYS A 252 -6.56 28.72 -12.72
CA CYS A 252 -6.18 27.47 -13.39
C CYS A 252 -5.52 27.77 -14.74
N GLY A 253 -4.53 26.96 -15.09
CA GLY A 253 -3.68 27.18 -16.26
C GLY A 253 -2.39 26.37 -16.18
N VAL A 254 -1.58 26.47 -17.23
CA VAL A 254 -0.19 26.02 -17.26
C VAL A 254 0.68 27.21 -16.87
N PHE A 255 1.31 27.18 -15.69
CA PHE A 255 2.05 28.32 -15.14
C PHE A 255 3.53 28.29 -15.50
N VAL A 256 4.07 27.09 -15.74
CA VAL A 256 5.45 26.89 -16.14
C VAL A 256 5.44 25.87 -17.25
N ASP A 257 6.04 26.23 -18.37
CA ASP A 257 6.38 25.33 -19.45
C ASP A 257 7.71 25.79 -20.05
N LYS A 258 8.79 25.11 -19.67
CA LYS A 258 10.15 25.47 -20.09
C LYS A 258 10.98 24.22 -20.31
N GLU A 259 11.98 24.34 -21.17
CA GLU A 259 12.91 23.25 -21.44
C GLU A 259 14.15 23.36 -20.56
N ARG A 260 14.57 22.23 -20.00
CA ARG A 260 15.82 22.07 -19.26
C ARG A 260 16.21 20.60 -19.32
N PRO A 261 17.50 20.27 -19.53
CA PRO A 261 17.97 18.89 -19.46
C PRO A 261 17.53 18.20 -18.18
N ASP A 262 17.07 16.96 -18.30
CA ASP A 262 16.74 16.16 -17.12
C ASP A 262 18.01 15.78 -16.35
N PHE A 263 17.84 15.21 -15.16
CA PHE A 263 18.96 14.84 -14.31
C PHE A 263 19.95 13.86 -14.97
N ILE A 264 19.45 12.88 -15.73
CA ILE A 264 20.28 11.85 -16.37
C ILE A 264 21.02 12.44 -17.56
N GLU A 265 20.34 13.28 -18.34
CA GLU A 265 20.94 14.01 -19.45
C GLU A 265 22.06 14.94 -18.95
N ALA A 266 21.78 15.77 -17.94
CA ALA A 266 22.77 16.65 -17.32
C ALA A 266 23.97 15.86 -16.74
N LEU A 267 23.70 14.70 -16.12
CA LEU A 267 24.75 13.81 -15.61
C LEU A 267 25.62 13.26 -16.74
N LYS A 268 25.01 12.79 -17.84
CA LYS A 268 25.73 12.29 -19.02
C LYS A 268 26.59 13.39 -19.63
N GLU A 269 26.07 14.60 -19.74
CA GLU A 269 26.81 15.72 -20.33
C GLU A 269 28.04 16.11 -19.50
N GLN A 270 27.93 16.15 -18.16
CA GLN A 270 29.02 16.55 -17.28
C GLN A 270 30.01 15.44 -16.97
N VAL A 271 29.53 14.22 -16.70
CA VAL A 271 30.33 13.09 -16.24
C VAL A 271 30.77 12.20 -17.40
N GLY A 272 29.93 12.02 -18.42
CA GLY A 272 30.27 11.21 -19.61
C GLY A 272 31.47 11.73 -20.40
N LYS A 273 31.76 13.04 -20.31
CA LYS A 273 32.98 13.64 -20.87
C LYS A 273 34.26 13.28 -20.11
N LYS A 274 34.16 12.84 -18.85
CA LYS A 274 35.30 12.64 -17.93
C LYS A 274 35.50 11.19 -17.49
N VAL A 275 34.46 10.36 -17.56
CA VAL A 275 34.48 8.97 -17.13
C VAL A 275 33.76 8.15 -18.19
N LYS A 276 34.30 6.98 -18.57
CA LYS A 276 33.53 5.96 -19.28
C LYS A 276 32.35 5.59 -18.39
N VAL A 277 31.20 6.22 -18.61
CA VAL A 277 29.95 5.82 -17.95
C VAL A 277 29.74 4.38 -18.41
N TYR A 278 29.79 3.44 -17.48
CA TYR A 278 29.37 2.07 -17.77
C TYR A 278 27.99 2.18 -18.39
N GLU A 279 27.84 1.72 -19.63
CA GLU A 279 26.51 1.58 -20.22
C GLU A 279 25.65 0.90 -19.17
N PHE A 280 24.53 1.54 -18.84
CA PHE A 280 23.57 0.98 -17.92
C PHE A 280 23.19 -0.40 -18.46
N ARG A 281 23.70 -1.46 -17.85
CA ARG A 281 23.37 -2.87 -18.16
C ARG A 281 22.00 -3.17 -17.57
N GLY A 282 20.99 -2.51 -18.12
CA GLY A 282 19.58 -2.66 -17.77
C GLY A 282 18.94 -3.92 -18.32
N ASP A 283 19.72 -4.91 -18.76
CA ASP A 283 19.20 -6.16 -19.30
C ASP A 283 18.82 -7.16 -18.19
N GLY A 284 19.07 -6.83 -16.93
CA GLY A 284 18.82 -7.72 -15.80
C GLY A 284 19.68 -8.99 -15.81
N LYS A 285 20.71 -9.07 -16.67
CA LYS A 285 21.62 -10.22 -16.79
C LYS A 285 22.89 -10.06 -15.96
N ALA A 286 23.11 -8.88 -15.37
CA ALA A 286 24.13 -8.74 -14.35
C ALA A 286 23.67 -9.55 -13.13
N GLU A 287 24.33 -10.68 -12.89
CA GLU A 287 24.18 -11.39 -11.62
C GLU A 287 24.42 -10.37 -10.50
N PRO A 288 23.47 -10.22 -9.56
CA PRO A 288 23.66 -9.30 -8.45
C PRO A 288 24.98 -9.69 -7.77
N PRO A 289 25.83 -8.71 -7.40
CA PRO A 289 27.06 -9.03 -6.71
C PRO A 289 26.70 -9.91 -5.51
N GLU A 290 27.40 -11.04 -5.37
CA GLU A 290 27.33 -11.84 -4.15
C GLU A 290 27.84 -10.96 -3.01
N VAL A 291 26.93 -10.18 -2.42
CA VAL A 291 27.17 -9.58 -1.12
C VAL A 291 27.23 -10.77 -0.19
N PRO A 292 28.35 -11.04 0.50
CA PRO A 292 28.38 -12.06 1.51
C PRO A 292 27.30 -11.66 2.52
N LEU A 293 26.18 -12.38 2.51
CA LEU A 293 25.18 -12.24 3.55
C LEU A 293 25.96 -12.45 4.84
N LYS A 294 26.08 -11.41 5.66
CA LYS A 294 26.51 -11.57 7.05
C LYS A 294 25.51 -12.55 7.63
N ILE A 295 25.91 -13.81 7.66
CA ILE A 295 25.06 -14.92 8.03
C ILE A 295 24.49 -14.55 9.39
N SER A 296 23.16 -14.50 9.46
CA SER A 296 22.42 -14.47 10.73
C SER A 296 23.05 -15.49 11.68
N PRO A 297 22.97 -15.28 13.00
CA PRO A 297 23.51 -16.24 13.97
C PRO A 297 23.17 -17.68 13.55
N LYS A 298 24.17 -18.57 13.57
CA LYS A 298 23.98 -19.97 13.19
C LYS A 298 22.70 -20.49 13.87
N PRO A 299 21.80 -21.14 13.14
CA PRO A 299 20.54 -21.59 13.72
C PRO A 299 20.85 -22.49 14.92
N LEU A 300 20.18 -22.19 16.04
CA LEU A 300 20.42 -22.86 17.32
C LEU A 300 19.99 -24.34 17.28
N PHE A 301 19.03 -24.65 16.42
CA PHE A 301 18.49 -25.98 16.16
C PHE A 301 18.52 -26.23 14.63
N LYS A 302 18.62 -27.50 14.22
CA LYS A 302 18.52 -27.86 12.79
C LYS A 302 17.32 -28.78 12.61
N LYS A 303 16.30 -28.30 11.90
CA LYS A 303 15.16 -29.10 11.49
C LYS A 303 14.90 -28.86 10.00
N LYS A 304 15.41 -29.77 9.16
CA LYS A 304 15.20 -29.71 7.71
C LYS A 304 13.79 -30.18 7.36
N LEU A 305 13.04 -29.34 6.66
CA LEU A 305 11.72 -29.68 6.16
C LEU A 305 11.82 -30.42 4.83
N LYS A 306 10.98 -31.45 4.65
CA LYS A 306 10.95 -32.23 3.40
C LYS A 306 10.22 -31.50 2.27
N ASP A 307 9.22 -30.70 2.62
CA ASP A 307 8.33 -30.00 1.69
C ASP A 307 8.25 -28.50 2.00
N ILE A 308 7.60 -27.75 1.10
CA ILE A 308 7.22 -26.36 1.31
C ILE A 308 5.90 -26.32 2.06
N TYR A 309 5.84 -25.59 3.17
CA TYR A 309 4.63 -25.43 3.98
C TYR A 309 4.08 -24.01 3.87
N ARG A 310 2.81 -23.89 3.51
CA ARG A 310 2.06 -22.64 3.37
C ARG A 310 1.07 -22.51 4.51
N VAL A 311 1.39 -21.64 5.46
CA VAL A 311 0.59 -21.40 6.67
C VAL A 311 -0.14 -20.07 6.51
N LYS A 312 -1.47 -20.08 6.54
CA LYS A 312 -2.28 -18.86 6.58
C LYS A 312 -2.99 -18.76 7.92
N ILE A 313 -2.90 -17.60 8.54
CA ILE A 313 -3.47 -17.30 9.86
C ILE A 313 -4.45 -16.16 9.65
N ALA A 314 -5.69 -16.31 10.11
CA ALA A 314 -6.68 -15.25 9.99
C ALA A 314 -7.59 -15.12 11.20
N GLY A 315 -7.99 -13.88 11.46
CA GLY A 315 -8.81 -13.49 12.60
C GLY A 315 -9.30 -12.06 12.45
N LEU A 316 -9.63 -11.41 13.55
CA LEU A 316 -9.94 -9.98 13.62
C LEU A 316 -8.69 -9.18 14.00
N GLY A 317 -8.65 -7.92 13.55
CA GLY A 317 -7.63 -6.97 14.03
C GLY A 317 -7.60 -6.90 15.57
N GLY A 318 -6.40 -7.01 16.15
CA GLY A 318 -6.19 -7.05 17.61
C GLY A 318 -6.03 -8.44 18.21
N GLN A 319 -6.36 -9.53 17.49
CA GLN A 319 -6.17 -10.91 18.00
C GLN A 319 -4.72 -11.44 17.85
N GLY A 320 -3.78 -10.62 17.35
CA GLY A 320 -2.37 -11.00 17.27
C GLY A 320 -2.00 -11.98 16.14
N MET A 321 -2.73 -11.99 15.01
CA MET A 321 -2.41 -12.84 13.84
C MET A 321 -1.01 -12.57 13.29
N GLY A 322 -0.65 -11.28 13.22
CA GLY A 322 0.67 -10.84 12.81
C GLY A 322 1.75 -11.38 13.75
N LEU A 323 1.58 -11.22 15.06
CA LEU A 323 2.51 -11.73 16.06
C LEU A 323 2.67 -13.25 15.98
N LEU A 324 1.56 -13.99 15.84
CA LEU A 324 1.59 -15.44 15.68
C LEU A 324 2.41 -15.88 14.46
N GLY A 325 2.15 -15.26 13.29
CA GLY A 325 2.90 -15.56 12.08
C GLY A 325 4.37 -15.15 12.16
N LEU A 326 4.68 -14.05 12.84
CA LEU A 326 6.06 -13.61 13.07
C LEU A 326 6.82 -14.61 13.95
N ILE A 327 6.20 -15.14 15.01
CA ILE A 327 6.82 -16.14 15.88
C ILE A 327 7.08 -17.44 15.11
N ILE A 328 6.12 -17.92 14.32
CA ILE A 328 6.29 -19.11 13.47
C ILE A 328 7.44 -18.90 12.47
N GLY A 329 7.46 -17.76 11.76
CA GLY A 329 8.51 -17.44 10.81
C GLY A 329 9.89 -17.35 11.46
N ARG A 330 10.00 -16.71 12.64
CA ARG A 330 11.25 -16.63 13.41
C ARG A 330 11.70 -17.99 13.92
N ALA A 331 10.78 -18.82 14.42
CA ALA A 331 11.10 -20.19 14.85
C ALA A 331 11.68 -20.99 13.68
N ALA A 332 11.03 -20.96 12.52
CA ALA A 332 11.49 -21.67 11.34
C ALA A 332 12.85 -21.18 10.82
N THR A 333 13.10 -19.87 10.84
CA THR A 333 14.29 -19.25 10.24
C THR A 333 15.46 -19.14 11.20
N VAL A 334 15.31 -18.31 12.23
CA VAL A 334 16.37 -17.96 13.18
C VAL A 334 16.81 -19.17 14.00
N PHE A 335 15.87 -20.05 14.32
CA PHE A 335 16.12 -21.14 15.27
C PHE A 335 16.22 -22.50 14.61
N ASP A 336 15.36 -22.86 13.64
CA ASP A 336 15.39 -24.19 12.99
C ASP A 336 16.23 -24.26 11.70
N GLY A 337 16.66 -23.11 11.17
CA GLY A 337 17.58 -23.03 10.03
C GLY A 337 16.93 -23.25 8.66
N ASN A 338 15.62 -23.03 8.53
CA ASN A 338 14.90 -23.00 7.26
C ASN A 338 14.84 -21.57 6.69
N GLU A 339 14.34 -21.44 5.47
CA GLU A 339 13.95 -20.18 4.87
C GLU A 339 12.46 -19.94 5.10
N ALA A 340 12.07 -18.69 5.34
CA ALA A 340 10.65 -18.34 5.40
C ALA A 340 10.37 -16.96 4.83
N LEU A 341 9.23 -16.85 4.16
CA LEU A 341 8.67 -15.57 3.74
C LEU A 341 7.41 -15.26 4.55
N TYR A 342 7.39 -14.07 5.13
CA TYR A 342 6.31 -13.59 5.97
C TYR A 342 5.63 -12.38 5.34
N SER A 343 4.31 -12.43 5.19
CA SER A 343 3.50 -11.30 4.74
C SER A 343 2.27 -11.10 5.62
N GLN A 344 1.80 -9.86 5.72
CA GLN A 344 0.60 -9.49 6.44
C GLN A 344 -0.41 -8.85 5.48
N GLU A 345 -1.68 -9.18 5.65
CA GLU A 345 -2.79 -8.56 4.95
C GLU A 345 -3.78 -8.03 5.99
N TYR A 346 -3.94 -6.70 6.03
CA TYR A 346 -4.95 -6.02 6.84
C TYR A 346 -6.01 -5.41 5.93
N GLY A 347 -7.28 -5.58 6.30
CA GLY A 347 -8.37 -4.87 5.67
C GLY A 347 -8.29 -3.36 5.96
N PRO A 348 -8.96 -2.52 5.15
CA PRO A 348 -8.99 -1.07 5.33
C PRO A 348 -9.74 -0.62 6.59
N GLU A 349 -10.39 -1.53 7.32
CA GLU A 349 -11.18 -1.22 8.51
C GLU A 349 -10.28 -0.89 9.71
N ALA A 350 -10.53 0.26 10.36
CA ALA A 350 -9.69 0.78 11.44
C ALA A 350 -9.60 -0.12 12.69
N ARG A 351 -10.62 -0.95 12.98
CA ARG A 351 -10.65 -2.00 14.02
C ARG A 351 -11.66 -3.08 13.66
N GLY A 352 -11.40 -4.33 14.07
CA GLY A 352 -12.36 -5.44 13.95
C GLY A 352 -12.54 -6.04 12.54
N GLY A 353 -11.85 -5.54 11.52
CA GLY A 353 -11.81 -6.14 10.19
C GLY A 353 -11.07 -7.48 10.15
N ALA A 354 -11.35 -8.31 9.14
CA ALA A 354 -10.67 -9.58 8.94
C ALA A 354 -9.20 -9.35 8.54
N SER A 355 -8.28 -9.69 9.44
CA SER A 355 -6.84 -9.63 9.26
C SER A 355 -6.28 -11.02 8.96
N SER A 356 -5.21 -11.09 8.19
CA SER A 356 -4.44 -12.33 8.03
C SER A 356 -2.93 -12.13 7.99
N ALA A 357 -2.21 -13.18 8.33
CA ALA A 357 -0.78 -13.32 8.10
C ALA A 357 -0.54 -14.60 7.28
N ALA A 358 0.42 -14.57 6.38
CA ALA A 358 0.81 -15.71 5.55
C ALA A 358 2.30 -15.99 5.74
N ILE A 359 2.64 -17.26 5.91
CA ILE A 359 4.02 -17.74 6.04
C ILE A 359 4.23 -18.86 5.03
N ILE A 360 5.28 -18.77 4.24
CA ILE A 360 5.80 -19.89 3.44
C ILE A 360 7.10 -20.31 4.08
N ILE A 361 7.26 -21.59 4.39
CA ILE A 361 8.45 -22.14 5.03
C ILE A 361 9.02 -23.25 4.15
N SER A 362 10.33 -23.23 3.89
CA SER A 362 11.02 -24.22 3.07
C SER A 362 12.46 -24.39 3.52
N GLU A 363 13.07 -25.56 3.26
CA GLU A 363 14.53 -25.72 3.39
C GLU A 363 15.29 -24.85 2.36
N LYS A 364 14.67 -24.55 1.22
CA LYS A 364 15.28 -23.77 0.14
C LYS A 364 14.74 -22.34 0.11
N LYS A 365 15.43 -21.46 -0.62
CA LYS A 365 15.01 -20.08 -0.85
C LYS A 365 13.56 -20.03 -1.36
N VAL A 366 12.78 -19.10 -0.80
CA VAL A 366 11.39 -18.85 -1.18
C VAL A 366 11.35 -17.68 -2.17
N ASP A 367 11.05 -17.96 -3.44
CA ASP A 367 11.06 -16.93 -4.49
C ASP A 367 9.71 -16.23 -4.70
N VAL A 368 8.60 -16.84 -4.24
CA VAL A 368 7.25 -16.32 -4.47
C VAL A 368 6.62 -15.90 -3.13
N PRO A 369 6.19 -14.63 -2.96
CA PRO A 369 5.68 -14.13 -1.69
C PRO A 369 4.22 -14.47 -1.39
N TYR A 370 3.53 -15.14 -2.31
CA TYR A 370 2.09 -15.31 -2.29
C TYR A 370 1.67 -16.76 -2.59
N PHE A 371 0.61 -17.21 -1.91
CA PHE A 371 -0.09 -18.44 -2.23
C PHE A 371 -1.60 -18.28 -2.03
N ALA A 372 -2.37 -18.96 -2.87
CA ALA A 372 -3.83 -19.03 -2.74
C ALA A 372 -4.28 -20.17 -1.81
N LYS A 373 -3.62 -21.33 -1.89
CA LYS A 373 -4.03 -22.58 -1.22
C LYS A 373 -3.09 -22.90 -0.04
N PRO A 374 -3.54 -22.77 1.23
CA PRO A 374 -2.75 -23.10 2.40
C PRO A 374 -2.72 -24.60 2.70
N ASP A 375 -1.54 -25.10 3.11
CA ASP A 375 -1.40 -26.43 3.71
C ASP A 375 -1.93 -26.42 5.16
N VAL A 376 -1.77 -25.28 5.86
CA VAL A 376 -2.35 -25.05 7.20
C VAL A 376 -3.11 -23.72 7.22
N LEU A 377 -4.39 -23.77 7.57
CA LEU A 377 -5.24 -22.59 7.78
C LEU A 377 -5.63 -22.49 9.26
N ILE A 378 -5.18 -21.44 9.93
CA ILE A 378 -5.52 -21.13 11.32
C ILE A 378 -6.59 -20.02 11.32
N ILE A 379 -7.75 -20.26 11.94
CA ILE A 379 -8.85 -19.29 12.01
C ILE A 379 -9.27 -19.03 13.47
N MET A 380 -9.21 -17.76 13.87
CA MET A 380 -9.57 -17.32 15.23
C MET A 380 -10.91 -16.55 15.33
N ALA A 381 -11.62 -16.35 14.21
CA ALA A 381 -12.90 -15.65 14.22
C ALA A 381 -13.81 -16.06 13.05
N GLN A 382 -15.12 -16.07 13.28
CA GLN A 382 -16.12 -16.47 12.27
C GLN A 382 -16.06 -15.63 10.97
N ALA A 383 -15.80 -14.31 11.08
CA ALA A 383 -15.70 -13.46 9.90
C ALA A 383 -14.51 -13.84 9.00
N ALA A 384 -13.37 -14.21 9.61
CA ALA A 384 -12.23 -14.74 8.90
C ALA A 384 -12.53 -16.11 8.28
N PHE A 385 -13.25 -17.00 8.99
CA PHE A 385 -13.67 -18.29 8.45
C PHE A 385 -14.46 -18.13 7.15
N ARG A 386 -15.50 -17.28 7.15
CA ARG A 386 -16.32 -17.01 5.96
C ARG A 386 -15.50 -16.50 4.78
N LYS A 387 -14.49 -15.66 5.04
CA LYS A 387 -13.62 -15.07 4.01
C LYS A 387 -12.63 -16.07 3.42
N TYR A 388 -12.00 -16.90 4.25
CA TYR A 388 -10.84 -17.71 3.86
C TYR A 388 -11.15 -19.20 3.65
N LYS A 389 -12.32 -19.72 4.03
CA LYS A 389 -12.67 -21.14 3.85
C LYS A 389 -12.59 -21.63 2.39
N LYS A 390 -12.84 -20.73 1.43
CA LYS A 390 -12.75 -21.01 -0.02
C LYS A 390 -11.37 -21.44 -0.52
N PHE A 391 -10.32 -21.25 0.30
CA PHE A 391 -8.95 -21.61 -0.04
C PHE A 391 -8.56 -23.02 0.43
N LEU A 392 -9.37 -23.65 1.29
CA LEU A 392 -9.15 -25.03 1.73
C LEU A 392 -9.21 -26.00 0.53
N HIS A 393 -8.36 -27.02 0.57
CA HIS A 393 -8.35 -28.11 -0.40
C HIS A 393 -8.16 -29.45 0.31
N PRO A 394 -8.41 -30.59 -0.35
CA PRO A 394 -8.09 -31.90 0.21
C PRO A 394 -6.63 -31.95 0.66
N GLY A 395 -6.39 -32.43 1.89
CA GLY A 395 -5.07 -32.44 2.52
C GLY A 395 -4.74 -31.22 3.39
N SER A 396 -5.49 -30.11 3.29
CA SER A 396 -5.29 -28.96 4.18
C SER A 396 -5.58 -29.32 5.64
N ILE A 397 -4.83 -28.73 6.56
CA ILE A 397 -5.09 -28.74 7.99
C ILE A 397 -5.81 -27.44 8.37
N LEU A 398 -6.99 -27.55 8.97
CA LEU A 398 -7.76 -26.42 9.50
C LEU A 398 -7.69 -26.43 11.04
N ILE A 399 -7.09 -25.39 11.64
CA ILE A 399 -7.08 -25.17 13.10
C ILE A 399 -8.03 -24.03 13.42
N VAL A 400 -8.99 -24.26 14.31
CA VAL A 400 -10.00 -23.24 14.69
C VAL A 400 -10.10 -23.06 16.20
N ASP A 401 -10.36 -21.82 16.61
CA ASP A 401 -10.87 -21.55 17.95
C ASP A 401 -12.35 -21.95 18.03
N SER A 402 -12.64 -23.05 18.75
CA SER A 402 -13.99 -23.62 18.81
C SER A 402 -15.03 -22.75 19.51
N GLU A 403 -14.61 -21.79 20.33
CA GLU A 403 -15.52 -20.85 21.00
C GLU A 403 -16.04 -19.79 20.00
N LEU A 404 -15.22 -19.40 19.03
CA LEU A 404 -15.50 -18.27 18.13
C LEU A 404 -15.83 -18.68 16.70
N VAL A 405 -15.59 -19.94 16.33
CA VAL A 405 -15.69 -20.43 14.95
C VAL A 405 -16.54 -21.69 14.88
N LYS A 406 -17.69 -21.57 14.23
CA LYS A 406 -18.51 -22.68 13.75
C LYS A 406 -18.06 -23.06 12.34
N VAL A 407 -17.54 -24.28 12.22
CA VAL A 407 -17.06 -24.84 10.95
C VAL A 407 -18.24 -25.41 10.17
N THR A 408 -18.50 -24.85 8.98
CA THR A 408 -19.55 -25.32 8.05
C THR A 408 -19.04 -25.24 6.61
N ASP A 409 -19.55 -26.14 5.75
CA ASP A 409 -19.30 -26.19 4.31
C ASP A 409 -17.81 -26.13 3.96
N ILE A 410 -17.07 -27.16 4.38
CA ILE A 410 -15.66 -27.36 4.03
C ILE A 410 -15.51 -28.53 3.05
N PRO A 411 -14.51 -28.53 2.15
CA PRO A 411 -14.24 -29.65 1.26
C PRO A 411 -13.95 -30.95 2.02
N GLU A 412 -14.31 -32.09 1.43
CA GLU A 412 -13.90 -33.41 1.93
C GLU A 412 -12.37 -33.56 1.90
N GLY A 413 -11.82 -34.33 2.84
CA GLY A 413 -10.38 -34.55 2.97
C GLY A 413 -9.59 -33.44 3.69
N VAL A 414 -10.26 -32.42 4.24
CA VAL A 414 -9.65 -31.43 5.14
C VAL A 414 -9.57 -31.97 6.56
N LYS A 415 -8.37 -31.94 7.18
CA LYS A 415 -8.19 -32.34 8.59
C LYS A 415 -8.54 -31.18 9.51
N VAL A 416 -9.58 -31.31 10.33
CA VAL A 416 -10.06 -30.23 11.20
C VAL A 416 -9.67 -30.48 12.65
N TYR A 417 -8.93 -29.53 13.23
CA TYR A 417 -8.60 -29.48 14.64
C TYR A 417 -9.27 -28.29 15.32
N LYS A 418 -9.91 -28.57 16.46
CA LYS A 418 -10.65 -27.58 17.23
C LYS A 418 -10.00 -27.47 18.61
N LEU A 419 -9.71 -26.25 19.07
CA LEU A 419 -9.42 -26.02 20.48
C LEU A 419 -10.10 -24.76 21.01
N PRO A 420 -10.52 -24.72 22.28
CA PRO A 420 -11.13 -23.55 22.89
C PRO A 420 -10.06 -22.54 23.34
N ALA A 421 -9.29 -22.00 22.40
CA ALA A 421 -8.09 -21.20 22.69
C ALA A 421 -8.40 -19.94 23.50
N THR A 422 -9.49 -19.24 23.17
CA THR A 422 -9.95 -18.06 23.92
C THR A 422 -10.26 -18.41 25.38
N ARG A 423 -11.01 -19.49 25.61
CA ARG A 423 -11.35 -19.95 26.96
C ARG A 423 -10.12 -20.43 27.75
N MET A 424 -9.16 -21.06 27.09
CA MET A 424 -7.89 -21.44 27.72
C MET A 424 -7.08 -20.21 28.13
N ALA A 425 -7.03 -19.17 27.29
CA ALA A 425 -6.35 -17.92 27.62
C ALA A 425 -7.07 -17.14 28.74
N GLU A 426 -8.40 -17.16 28.79
CA GLU A 426 -9.20 -16.58 29.87
C GLU A 426 -8.93 -17.25 31.22
N LYS A 427 -8.82 -18.58 31.26
CA LYS A 427 -8.46 -19.31 32.49
C LYS A 427 -7.07 -18.95 33.02
N LEU A 428 -6.17 -18.48 32.16
CA LEU A 428 -4.86 -17.97 32.54
C LEU A 428 -4.89 -16.49 32.97
N GLY A 429 -6.05 -15.82 32.89
CA GLY A 429 -6.25 -14.45 33.34
C GLY A 429 -6.03 -13.37 32.28
N ARG A 430 -5.72 -13.74 31.02
CA ARG A 430 -5.57 -12.77 29.91
C ARG A 430 -6.05 -13.35 28.58
N SER A 431 -7.26 -13.01 28.13
CA SER A 431 -7.78 -13.46 26.83
C SER A 431 -6.93 -13.06 25.62
N ILE A 432 -6.11 -12.00 25.74
CA ILE A 432 -5.24 -11.50 24.65
C ILE A 432 -4.18 -12.52 24.20
N VAL A 433 -3.85 -13.55 25.00
CA VAL A 433 -2.83 -14.56 24.65
C VAL A 433 -3.41 -15.81 23.96
N ALA A 434 -4.66 -15.78 23.50
CA ALA A 434 -5.28 -16.89 22.76
C ALA A 434 -4.47 -17.31 21.52
N ASN A 435 -3.81 -16.35 20.86
CA ASN A 435 -2.91 -16.62 19.73
C ASN A 435 -1.66 -17.43 20.16
N ILE A 436 -1.17 -17.25 21.38
CA ILE A 436 -0.02 -17.99 21.93
C ILE A 436 -0.42 -19.42 22.32
N VAL A 437 -1.65 -19.62 22.81
CA VAL A 437 -2.21 -20.96 23.01
C VAL A 437 -2.27 -21.71 21.67
N ILE A 438 -2.76 -21.04 20.61
CA ILE A 438 -2.79 -21.61 19.26
C ILE A 438 -1.37 -21.90 18.73
N LEU A 439 -0.38 -21.05 19.02
CA LEU A 439 1.02 -21.32 18.65
C LEU A 439 1.51 -22.65 19.23
N GLY A 440 1.23 -22.91 20.51
CA GLY A 440 1.54 -24.18 21.16
C GLY A 440 0.87 -25.36 20.47
N PHE A 441 -0.44 -25.23 20.24
CA PHE A 441 -1.22 -26.26 19.56
C PHE A 441 -0.73 -26.57 18.14
N PHE A 442 -0.48 -25.53 17.34
CA PHE A 442 0.10 -25.63 16.00
C PHE A 442 1.44 -26.37 16.01
N THR A 443 2.30 -26.06 16.99
CA THR A 443 3.62 -26.70 17.14
C THR A 443 3.49 -28.20 17.43
N ALA A 444 2.50 -28.60 18.24
CA ALA A 444 2.27 -30.01 18.58
C ALA A 444 1.71 -30.84 17.41
N ILE A 445 0.77 -30.26 16.65
CA ILE A 445 0.03 -30.99 15.61
C ILE A 445 0.80 -31.07 14.29
N THR A 446 1.43 -29.97 13.86
CA THR A 446 1.96 -29.88 12.50
C THR A 446 3.40 -30.35 12.35
N ASP A 447 4.19 -30.30 13.43
CA ASP A 447 5.63 -30.54 13.42
C ASP A 447 6.37 -29.72 12.34
N ILE A 448 5.87 -28.54 11.95
CA ILE A 448 6.54 -27.64 10.98
C ILE A 448 7.70 -26.88 11.64
N ILE A 449 7.57 -26.54 12.93
CA ILE A 449 8.62 -25.91 13.73
C ILE A 449 8.95 -26.80 14.94
N SER A 450 10.19 -26.75 15.43
CA SER A 450 10.59 -27.51 16.61
C SER A 450 10.07 -26.85 17.90
N LEU A 451 9.79 -27.66 18.92
CA LEU A 451 9.35 -27.15 20.24
C LEU A 451 10.35 -26.14 20.82
N LYS A 452 11.66 -26.42 20.68
CA LYS A 452 12.72 -25.54 21.19
C LYS A 452 12.75 -24.22 20.44
N ALA A 453 12.69 -24.25 19.11
CA ALA A 453 12.62 -23.06 18.28
C ALA A 453 11.38 -22.20 18.58
N ALA A 454 10.21 -22.82 18.74
CA ALA A 454 8.98 -22.13 19.05
C ALA A 454 9.06 -21.39 20.41
N LYS A 455 9.62 -22.03 21.45
CA LYS A 455 9.81 -21.40 22.77
C LYS A 455 10.79 -20.23 22.73
N GLU A 456 11.92 -20.37 22.05
CA GLU A 456 12.90 -19.28 21.94
C GLU A 456 12.38 -18.11 21.09
N ALA A 457 11.71 -18.41 19.96
CA ALA A 457 11.08 -17.40 19.13
C ALA A 457 9.97 -16.64 19.89
N LEU A 458 9.21 -17.33 20.75
CA LEU A 458 8.19 -16.72 21.60
C LEU A 458 8.82 -15.71 22.57
N LYS A 459 9.85 -16.12 23.33
CA LYS A 459 10.52 -15.26 24.33
C LYS A 459 11.00 -13.94 23.75
N ILE A 460 11.57 -13.95 22.54
CA ILE A 460 12.09 -12.73 21.90
C ILE A 460 11.04 -11.89 21.16
N SER A 461 9.80 -12.39 21.06
CA SER A 461 8.74 -11.74 20.28
C SER A 461 7.64 -11.13 21.15
N VAL A 462 7.58 -11.46 22.43
CA VAL A 462 6.61 -10.92 23.39
C VAL A 462 7.20 -9.73 24.16
N PRO A 463 6.36 -8.86 24.77
CA PRO A 463 6.85 -7.76 25.60
C PRO A 463 7.74 -8.24 26.76
N LYS A 464 8.80 -7.48 27.06
CA LYS A 464 9.69 -7.77 28.18
C LYS A 464 8.91 -7.87 29.50
N GLY A 465 9.25 -8.87 30.32
CA GLY A 465 8.57 -9.14 31.60
C GLY A 465 7.28 -9.95 31.47
N THR A 466 6.95 -10.45 30.28
CA THR A 466 5.76 -11.31 30.05
C THR A 466 6.12 -12.71 29.56
N GLU A 467 7.39 -13.05 29.50
CA GLU A 467 7.94 -14.26 28.88
C GLU A 467 7.39 -15.54 29.55
N GLU A 468 7.47 -15.63 30.89
CA GLU A 468 6.99 -16.80 31.63
C GLU A 468 5.48 -17.02 31.46
N PHE A 469 4.71 -15.93 31.48
CA PHE A 469 3.27 -15.98 31.28
C PHE A 469 2.91 -16.51 29.89
N ASN A 470 3.57 -16.00 28.85
CA ASN A 470 3.36 -16.44 27.48
C ASN A 470 3.84 -17.89 27.27
N LEU A 471 4.95 -18.30 27.90
CA LEU A 471 5.40 -19.70 27.88
C LEU A 471 4.37 -20.63 28.49
N LYS A 472 3.76 -20.26 29.62
CA LYS A 472 2.68 -21.03 30.24
C LYS A 472 1.47 -21.15 29.31
N ALA A 473 1.08 -20.08 28.63
CA ALA A 473 0.00 -20.10 27.63
C ALA A 473 0.34 -21.01 26.44
N PHE A 474 1.58 -20.95 25.94
CA PHE A 474 2.08 -21.81 24.88
C PHE A 474 2.05 -23.29 25.30
N GLU A 475 2.53 -23.61 26.51
CA GLU A 475 2.55 -24.98 27.03
C GLU A 475 1.15 -25.57 27.17
N ASN A 476 0.19 -24.79 27.66
CA ASN A 476 -1.21 -25.20 27.73
C ASN A 476 -1.76 -25.62 26.35
N GLY A 477 -1.46 -24.84 25.30
CA GLY A 477 -1.85 -25.18 23.94
C GLY A 477 -1.11 -26.40 23.37
N TYR A 478 0.19 -26.51 23.66
CA TYR A 478 1.03 -27.61 23.19
C TYR A 478 0.63 -28.95 23.81
N ASP A 479 0.37 -28.98 25.12
CA ASP A 479 -0.05 -30.19 25.83
C ASP A 479 -1.46 -30.63 25.39
N TYR A 480 -2.36 -29.68 25.14
CA TYR A 480 -3.67 -29.97 24.54
C TYR A 480 -3.53 -30.61 23.16
N GLY A 481 -2.64 -30.08 22.30
CA GLY A 481 -2.36 -30.65 20.97
C GLY A 481 -1.74 -32.03 21.03
N LYS A 482 -0.84 -32.28 21.99
CA LYS A 482 -0.27 -33.62 22.23
C LYS A 482 -1.32 -34.63 22.66
N GLY A 483 -2.30 -34.23 23.47
CA GLY A 483 -3.43 -35.08 23.87
C GLY A 483 -4.20 -35.57 22.64
N ILE A 484 -4.59 -34.65 21.76
CA ILE A 484 -5.34 -34.98 20.53
C ILE A 484 -4.51 -35.87 19.58
N LYS A 485 -3.20 -35.66 19.47
CA LYS A 485 -2.35 -36.47 18.60
C LYS A 485 -2.25 -37.93 19.06
N LYS A 486 -2.30 -38.19 20.38
CA LYS A 486 -2.28 -39.54 20.97
C LYS A 486 -3.61 -40.29 20.86
N GLU A 487 -4.73 -39.58 20.71
CA GLU A 487 -6.06 -40.19 20.56
C GLU A 487 -6.39 -40.55 19.10
N GLY A 488 -5.60 -40.07 18.15
CA GLY A 488 -5.77 -40.31 16.71
C GLY A 488 -4.69 -41.17 16.04
N GLU A 489 -3.72 -41.65 16.81
CA GLU A 489 -2.82 -42.78 16.49
C GLU A 489 -3.40 -44.05 17.11
#